data_AF-A0A2K8X015-F1
#
_entry.id   AF-A0A2K8X015-F1
#
_cell.length_a   1.000
_cell.length_b   1.000
_cell.length_c   1.000
_cell.angle_alpha   90.00
_cell.angle_beta   90.00
_cell.angle_gamma   90.00
#
_symmetry.space_group_name_H-M   'P 1'
#
loop_
_entity.id
_entity.type
_entity.pdbx_description
1 polymer ?
#
loop_
_entity_poly.entity_id
_entity_poly.type
_entity_poly.pdbx_seq_one_letter_code
_entity_poly.pdbx_strand_id
1 'polypeptide(L)'
;MKKLLVTTIATGLLLVGCNSTKTTDKLASQTPIATAIDLSKVVNDKAPVTINPGRFTEQTVTYRLPRVVQGTYSVSDFGKYIDDFKAVDYKGNELPTTKVDTNTWTIANATQLDYITYNANDTFDQEVSGGIGGEAPFSPAGTNIEPTNYVLNLHGFIGYFDNLKDSQYSLDVTAPADFKRTSALQETGKTVSDDGKLATSSYFAPRYFDITDNPMFYGDLDVEEFQVGDIKIVLSVYSPNKVHTAASIKAVMEKMMLAQKAYLGDVNSTPRYDIYLYLSEGKPDSPKGFGALEHHTSTVVVLEESSPFEALAESMVDVVSHEFFHIVTPLSVHSEDVHYFDYNQPTFSKHLWMYEGVTEYFATLFQVDQDLIDNEEFYGDILSKIQTSANMDDSMSFTVMSENVLDQPYAPQYYNVYMKGALIGMCVDILMREESNGDRGILSLMKELSNKYGKNKPFEDDKLIEEITAMTYPSIGAFLNTHVVGGTPIDYSVYFEKVGLSLDEGRVKTNYIQNDGVLIFSPNQENMTIPFSEEVSNNSFWADNGVLPGDVIKTVNGKELNMGTAQTVITGMYMWQPGTDINVVIDRAGEEIVIKTKTTQSYTMGTKLAENPKATALQKATRKAWLKG
;
A
#
# COMPACT_ATOMS: atom_id res chain seq x y z
N MET A 1 45.06 57.33 76.74
CA MET A 1 45.67 56.08 76.24
C MET A 1 44.63 54.98 76.30
N LYS A 2 44.30 54.35 75.16
CA LYS A 2 44.06 52.90 74.97
C LYS A 2 43.24 52.70 73.69
N LYS A 3 43.86 52.01 72.72
CA LYS A 3 43.18 51.29 71.62
C LYS A 3 43.03 49.83 72.06
N LEU A 4 41.95 49.18 71.62
CA LEU A 4 41.74 47.74 71.73
C LEU A 4 41.45 47.17 70.32
N LEU A 5 42.16 46.10 69.97
CA LEU A 5 41.78 45.10 68.97
C LEU A 5 40.81 44.10 69.60
N VAL A 6 39.84 43.55 68.85
CA VAL A 6 39.44 42.12 68.90
C VAL A 6 38.80 41.73 67.55
N THR A 7 39.19 40.55 67.07
CA THR A 7 38.76 39.79 65.88
C THR A 7 37.47 38.99 66.14
N THR A 8 36.60 38.75 65.14
CA THR A 8 35.63 37.65 65.21
C THR A 8 35.30 37.07 63.82
N ILE A 9 35.27 35.74 63.77
CA ILE A 9 35.00 34.82 62.66
C ILE A 9 33.48 34.70 62.44
N ALA A 10 33.02 34.60 61.19
CA ALA A 10 31.66 34.19 60.87
C ALA A 10 31.63 33.23 59.66
N THR A 11 31.12 32.02 59.92
CA THR A 11 30.94 30.89 59.02
C THR A 11 29.75 31.13 58.08
N GLY A 12 29.96 31.08 56.76
CA GLY A 12 28.90 31.16 55.76
C GLY A 12 28.34 29.78 55.42
N LEU A 13 27.04 29.57 55.67
CA LEU A 13 26.29 28.41 55.16
C LEU A 13 25.98 28.60 53.66
N LEU A 14 26.31 27.59 52.86
CA LEU A 14 25.88 27.40 51.48
C LEU A 14 24.40 27.02 51.44
N LEU A 15 23.55 27.89 50.90
CA LEU A 15 22.21 27.54 50.42
C LEU A 15 22.34 27.16 48.93
N VAL A 16 22.36 25.85 48.66
CA VAL A 16 22.12 25.32 47.32
C VAL A 16 20.62 25.39 47.08
N GLY A 17 20.18 26.37 46.29
CA GLY A 17 18.81 26.44 45.79
C GLY A 17 18.62 25.36 44.72
N CYS A 18 17.86 24.32 45.05
CA CYS A 18 17.28 23.42 44.05
C CYS A 18 16.29 24.23 43.19
N ASN A 19 16.69 24.54 41.96
CA ASN A 19 15.79 25.03 40.93
C ASN A 19 14.90 23.86 40.48
N SER A 20 13.77 23.68 41.15
CA SER A 20 12.67 22.86 40.64
C SER A 20 11.77 23.74 39.77
N THR A 21 12.18 23.94 38.52
CA THR A 21 11.25 24.40 37.48
C THR A 21 10.33 23.24 37.14
N LYS A 22 9.34 22.95 38.00
CA LYS A 22 8.12 22.23 37.60
C LYS A 22 7.28 23.20 36.79
N THR A 23 7.45 23.16 35.48
CA THR A 23 6.54 23.78 34.52
C THR A 23 5.13 23.26 34.77
N THR A 24 4.30 24.14 35.32
CA THR A 24 2.83 24.08 35.30
C THR A 24 2.27 23.31 34.10
N ASP A 25 1.72 22.12 34.36
CA ASP A 25 1.14 21.22 33.37
C ASP A 25 -0.04 21.87 32.63
N LYS A 26 0.13 22.08 31.34
CA LYS A 26 -0.94 22.52 30.44
C LYS A 26 -2.01 21.43 30.38
N LEU A 27 -3.27 21.85 30.22
CA LEU A 27 -4.37 20.91 30.00
C LEU A 27 -4.12 20.10 28.73
N ALA A 28 -4.48 18.82 28.76
CA ALA A 28 -4.33 17.90 27.65
C ALA A 28 -5.02 18.40 26.36
N SER A 29 -6.13 19.12 26.50
CA SER A 29 -6.86 19.75 25.38
C SER A 29 -6.22 21.01 24.81
N GLN A 30 -5.11 21.49 25.39
CA GLN A 30 -4.46 22.76 25.04
C GLN A 30 -2.98 22.61 24.68
N THR A 31 -2.48 21.38 24.61
CA THR A 31 -1.09 21.08 24.27
C THR A 31 -1.04 19.89 23.32
N PRO A 32 -0.07 19.84 22.38
CA PRO A 32 0.20 18.62 21.65
C PRO A 32 0.54 17.48 22.60
N ILE A 33 0.11 16.26 22.25
CA ILE A 33 0.51 15.02 22.89
C ILE A 33 1.97 14.77 22.53
N ALA A 34 2.84 14.73 23.53
CA ALA A 34 4.26 14.47 23.31
C ALA A 34 4.53 12.96 23.27
N THR A 35 5.05 12.47 22.16
CA THR A 35 5.35 11.07 21.92
C THR A 35 6.84 10.89 21.67
N ALA A 36 7.39 9.76 22.13
CA ALA A 36 8.78 9.43 21.93
C ALA A 36 8.96 7.94 21.63
N ILE A 37 9.79 7.63 20.64
CA ILE A 37 10.25 6.28 20.29
C ILE A 37 11.79 6.28 20.37
N ASP A 38 12.37 5.34 21.12
CA ASP A 38 13.83 5.26 21.31
C ASP A 38 14.40 3.96 20.75
N LEU A 39 14.80 4.01 19.47
CA LEU A 39 15.37 2.87 18.73
C LEU A 39 16.74 2.45 19.27
N SER A 40 17.41 3.30 20.06
CA SER A 40 18.68 2.96 20.71
C SER A 40 18.54 2.05 21.92
N LYS A 41 17.31 1.87 22.42
CA LYS A 41 16.97 1.07 23.60
C LYS A 41 16.13 -0.16 23.28
N VAL A 42 16.18 -0.62 22.03
CA VAL A 42 15.47 -1.83 21.60
C VAL A 42 16.02 -3.05 22.34
N VAL A 43 15.11 -3.88 22.86
CA VAL A 43 15.45 -5.14 23.53
C VAL A 43 14.50 -6.23 23.03
N ASN A 44 15.06 -7.31 22.46
CA ASN A 44 14.30 -8.41 21.84
C ASN A 44 13.25 -7.87 20.85
N ASP A 45 13.71 -7.03 19.91
CA ASP A 45 12.92 -6.45 18.82
C ASP A 45 11.73 -5.60 19.28
N LYS A 46 11.80 -5.09 20.51
CA LYS A 46 10.81 -4.18 21.08
C LYS A 46 11.37 -2.79 21.32
N ALA A 47 10.74 -1.80 20.73
CA ALA A 47 11.09 -0.40 20.91
C ALA A 47 10.28 0.22 22.08
N PRO A 48 10.94 0.88 23.05
CA PRO A 48 10.22 1.59 24.09
C PRO A 48 9.53 2.85 23.54
N VAL A 49 8.28 3.03 23.93
CA VAL A 49 7.43 4.17 23.58
C VAL A 49 6.99 4.91 24.84
N THR A 50 6.95 6.24 24.77
CA THR A 50 6.39 7.10 25.83
C THR A 50 5.39 8.08 25.22
N ILE A 51 4.23 8.26 25.85
CA ILE A 51 3.17 9.19 25.43
C ILE A 51 2.77 10.05 26.63
N ASN A 52 3.01 11.36 26.54
CA ASN A 52 2.57 12.35 27.52
C ASN A 52 1.39 13.15 26.94
N PRO A 53 0.16 12.92 27.43
CA PRO A 53 -1.03 13.60 26.93
C PRO A 53 -1.21 15.02 27.48
N GLY A 54 -0.39 15.47 28.43
CA GLY A 54 -0.68 16.62 29.27
C GLY A 54 -1.71 16.30 30.35
N ARG A 55 -2.17 17.33 31.08
CA ARG A 55 -3.01 17.13 32.27
C ARG A 55 -4.47 16.89 31.93
N PHE A 56 -5.01 15.75 32.34
CA PHE A 56 -6.46 15.46 32.30
C PHE A 56 -7.22 16.07 33.49
N THR A 57 -8.53 16.27 33.29
CA THR A 57 -9.48 16.65 34.36
C THR A 57 -10.42 15.51 34.75
N GLU A 58 -10.48 14.50 33.90
CA GLU A 58 -11.25 13.28 34.02
C GLU A 58 -10.57 12.32 35.00
N GLN A 59 -11.37 11.61 35.80
CA GLN A 59 -10.83 10.59 36.71
C GLN A 59 -10.43 9.30 36.01
N THR A 60 -11.03 9.02 34.85
CA THR A 60 -10.74 7.85 34.04
C THR A 60 -10.62 8.29 32.59
N VAL A 61 -9.58 7.81 31.91
CA VAL A 61 -9.39 8.01 30.46
C VAL A 61 -9.13 6.67 29.78
N THR A 62 -9.42 6.62 28.49
CA THR A 62 -9.20 5.45 27.64
C THR A 62 -8.11 5.75 26.62
N TYR A 63 -7.13 4.86 26.53
CA TYR A 63 -6.08 4.86 25.52
C TYR A 63 -6.25 3.66 24.59
N ARG A 64 -6.04 3.86 23.29
CA ARG A 64 -6.22 2.82 22.27
C ARG A 64 -5.08 2.79 21.29
N LEU A 65 -4.76 1.58 20.83
CA LEU A 65 -4.04 1.38 19.57
C LEU A 65 -5.07 1.06 18.46
N PRO A 66 -4.75 1.29 17.18
CA PRO A 66 -5.67 0.99 16.09
C PRO A 66 -6.01 -0.50 16.01
N ARG A 67 -7.29 -0.80 15.83
CA ARG A 67 -7.79 -2.11 15.41
C ARG A 67 -7.63 -2.30 13.90
N VAL A 68 -7.96 -1.24 13.16
CA VAL A 68 -7.92 -1.15 11.70
C VAL A 68 -7.23 0.16 11.33
N VAL A 69 -6.51 0.16 10.21
CA VAL A 69 -5.96 1.36 9.58
C VAL A 69 -6.53 1.51 8.19
N GLN A 70 -6.52 2.74 7.67
CA GLN A 70 -7.01 3.03 6.32
C GLN A 70 -6.20 2.26 5.27
N GLY A 71 -6.80 2.01 4.10
CA GLY A 71 -6.18 1.31 2.96
C GLY A 71 -6.15 -0.22 3.02
N THR A 72 -5.99 -0.80 4.21
CA THR A 72 -5.83 -2.28 4.31
C THR A 72 -7.13 -3.08 4.36
N TYR A 73 -8.27 -2.44 4.62
CA TYR A 73 -9.60 -3.04 4.83
C TYR A 73 -9.55 -4.41 5.53
N SER A 74 -8.80 -4.50 6.63
CA SER A 74 -8.63 -5.71 7.43
C SER A 74 -8.37 -5.39 8.91
N VAL A 75 -8.67 -6.34 9.78
CA VAL A 75 -8.40 -6.21 11.23
C VAL A 75 -6.95 -6.61 11.52
N SER A 76 -6.15 -5.66 11.99
CA SER A 76 -4.75 -5.87 12.36
C SER A 76 -4.54 -6.03 13.86
N ASP A 77 -5.37 -5.37 14.68
CA ASP A 77 -5.28 -5.37 16.14
C ASP A 77 -3.87 -5.03 16.67
N PHE A 78 -3.40 -3.80 16.41
CA PHE A 78 -2.03 -3.41 16.77
C PHE A 78 -1.74 -3.48 18.28
N GLY A 79 -2.76 -3.50 19.13
CA GLY A 79 -2.61 -3.73 20.57
C GLY A 79 -2.14 -5.13 20.98
N LYS A 80 -2.06 -6.10 20.03
CA LYS A 80 -1.40 -7.39 20.21
C LYS A 80 0.11 -7.26 20.42
N TYR A 81 0.72 -6.24 19.82
CA TYR A 81 2.17 -6.03 19.77
C TYR A 81 2.68 -5.11 20.87
N ILE A 82 1.85 -4.82 21.88
CA ILE A 82 2.16 -3.91 22.97
C ILE A 82 2.36 -4.69 24.27
N ASP A 83 3.58 -4.59 24.81
CA ASP A 83 3.99 -5.18 26.08
C ASP A 83 4.26 -4.13 27.16
N ASP A 84 4.19 -4.56 28.42
CA ASP A 84 4.58 -3.77 29.60
C ASP A 84 3.90 -2.39 29.71
N PHE A 85 2.62 -2.29 29.31
CA PHE A 85 1.85 -1.05 29.42
C PHE A 85 1.74 -0.55 30.85
N LYS A 86 2.22 0.68 31.08
CA LYS A 86 2.20 1.37 32.37
C LYS A 86 1.71 2.80 32.21
N ALA A 87 0.92 3.25 33.18
CA ALA A 87 0.57 4.64 33.36
C ALA A 87 1.30 5.18 34.60
N VAL A 88 1.94 6.35 34.50
CA VAL A 88 2.80 6.90 35.55
C VAL A 88 2.30 8.27 35.96
N ASP A 89 2.28 8.53 37.27
CA ASP A 89 1.87 9.82 37.84
C ASP A 89 3.02 10.84 37.88
N TYR A 90 2.69 12.11 38.17
CA TYR A 90 3.67 13.20 38.31
C TYR A 90 4.70 13.05 39.46
N LYS A 91 4.62 11.96 40.23
CA LYS A 91 5.56 11.58 41.29
C LYS A 91 6.37 10.33 40.92
N GLY A 92 6.14 9.74 39.75
CA GLY A 92 6.82 8.53 39.27
C GLY A 92 6.20 7.22 39.76
N ASN A 93 4.99 7.24 40.35
CA ASN A 93 4.29 6.02 40.77
C ASN A 93 3.40 5.50 39.65
N GLU A 94 3.26 4.18 39.56
CA GLU A 94 2.35 3.54 38.61
C GLU A 94 0.89 3.75 39.03
N LEU A 95 0.05 4.16 38.08
CA LEU A 95 -1.38 4.31 38.21
C LEU A 95 -2.10 3.00 37.82
N PRO A 96 -3.26 2.69 38.42
CA PRO A 96 -4.03 1.50 38.05
C PRO A 96 -4.50 1.56 36.59
N THR A 97 -4.17 0.53 35.81
CA THR A 97 -4.61 0.35 34.44
C THR A 97 -5.43 -0.94 34.29
N THR A 98 -6.30 -1.00 33.30
CA THR A 98 -7.04 -2.22 32.94
C THR A 98 -7.09 -2.37 31.43
N LYS A 99 -6.53 -3.45 30.90
CA LYS A 99 -6.66 -3.84 29.48
C LYS A 99 -8.07 -4.42 29.29
N VAL A 100 -8.91 -3.69 28.55
CA VAL A 100 -10.35 -4.01 28.37
C VAL A 100 -10.55 -5.01 27.25
N ASP A 101 -9.79 -4.86 26.18
CA ASP A 101 -9.74 -5.76 25.02
C ASP A 101 -8.33 -5.73 24.41
N THR A 102 -8.15 -6.30 23.22
CA THR A 102 -6.85 -6.35 22.54
C THR A 102 -6.20 -4.98 22.38
N ASN A 103 -6.98 -3.95 22.08
CA ASN A 103 -6.51 -2.64 21.64
C ASN A 103 -6.76 -1.51 22.65
N THR A 104 -7.39 -1.81 23.80
CA THR A 104 -7.94 -0.77 24.68
C THR A 104 -7.45 -0.90 26.12
N TRP A 105 -6.99 0.22 26.67
CA TRP A 105 -6.60 0.36 28.09
C TRP A 105 -7.38 1.49 28.74
N THR A 106 -7.91 1.24 29.93
CA THR A 106 -8.48 2.28 30.80
C THR A 106 -7.50 2.61 31.92
N ILE A 107 -7.37 3.90 32.23
CA ILE A 107 -6.44 4.42 33.24
C ILE A 107 -7.26 5.14 34.30
N ALA A 108 -7.20 4.66 35.54
CA ALA A 108 -7.87 5.29 36.68
C ALA A 108 -6.98 6.36 37.34
N ASN A 109 -7.62 7.29 38.06
CA ASN A 109 -6.98 8.47 38.66
C ASN A 109 -6.24 9.35 37.64
N ALA A 110 -6.79 9.46 36.42
CA ALA A 110 -6.13 10.10 35.28
C ALA A 110 -5.83 11.60 35.48
N THR A 111 -6.46 12.28 36.44
CA THR A 111 -6.05 13.64 36.86
C THR A 111 -4.62 13.73 37.40
N GLN A 112 -4.01 12.60 37.75
CA GLN A 112 -2.62 12.49 38.20
C GLN A 112 -1.68 11.93 37.11
N LEU A 113 -2.22 11.53 35.95
CA LEU A 113 -1.44 10.93 34.86
C LEU A 113 -0.46 11.95 34.28
N ASP A 114 0.82 11.60 34.29
CA ASP A 114 1.87 12.34 33.61
C ASP A 114 2.09 11.76 32.21
N TYR A 115 2.38 10.47 32.12
CA TYR A 115 2.60 9.78 30.85
C TYR A 115 2.25 8.29 30.94
N ILE A 116 2.09 7.67 29.77
CA ILE A 116 2.09 6.22 29.62
C ILE A 116 3.36 5.76 28.91
N THR A 117 3.76 4.53 29.16
CA THR A 117 4.90 3.89 28.50
C THR A 117 4.65 2.40 28.31
N TYR A 118 5.24 1.85 27.25
CA TYR A 118 5.14 0.44 26.86
C TYR A 118 6.28 0.10 25.89
N ASN A 119 6.39 -1.18 25.57
CA ASN A 119 7.31 -1.71 24.57
C ASN A 119 6.50 -2.17 23.35
N ALA A 120 6.77 -1.61 22.17
CA ALA A 120 6.13 -2.00 20.92
C ALA A 120 7.01 -3.02 20.18
N ASN A 121 6.46 -4.21 19.92
CA ASN A 121 7.07 -5.24 19.09
C ASN A 121 6.77 -4.98 17.60
N ASP A 122 7.57 -5.57 16.72
CA ASP A 122 7.31 -5.53 15.30
C ASP A 122 6.43 -6.69 14.81
N THR A 123 6.15 -6.70 13.49
CA THR A 123 5.17 -7.61 12.89
C THR A 123 5.76 -8.50 11.79
N PHE A 124 6.85 -8.08 11.14
CA PHE A 124 7.41 -8.77 9.97
C PHE A 124 7.86 -10.20 10.29
N ASP A 125 8.54 -10.39 11.42
CA ASP A 125 9.07 -11.69 11.84
C ASP A 125 7.99 -12.62 12.45
N GLN A 126 6.78 -12.09 12.68
CA GLN A 126 5.62 -12.83 13.16
C GLN A 126 4.75 -13.39 12.02
N GLU A 127 5.04 -13.02 10.76
CA GLU A 127 4.25 -13.45 9.61
C GLU A 127 4.46 -14.93 9.27
N VAL A 128 3.43 -15.74 9.48
CA VAL A 128 3.41 -17.15 9.05
C VAL A 128 3.02 -17.29 7.58
N SER A 129 2.14 -16.42 7.11
CA SER A 129 1.65 -16.35 5.73
C SER A 129 1.48 -14.89 5.33
N GLY A 130 1.86 -14.55 4.10
CA GLY A 130 1.66 -13.21 3.57
C GLY A 130 0.24 -12.92 3.12
N GLY A 131 -0.06 -11.64 2.91
CA GLY A 131 -1.32 -11.15 2.35
C GLY A 131 -2.18 -10.36 3.35
N ILE A 132 -3.33 -9.91 2.88
CA ILE A 132 -4.31 -9.13 3.67
C ILE A 132 -5.30 -10.08 4.36
N GLY A 133 -5.70 -9.75 5.59
CA GLY A 133 -6.75 -10.48 6.33
C GLY A 133 -6.26 -11.71 7.11
N GLY A 134 -4.94 -11.91 7.22
CA GLY A 134 -4.32 -12.93 8.07
C GLY A 134 -4.30 -12.55 9.57
N GLU A 135 -3.65 -13.39 10.39
CA GLU A 135 -3.49 -13.11 11.83
C GLU A 135 -2.52 -11.95 12.11
N ALA A 136 -1.51 -11.80 11.24
CA ALA A 136 -0.55 -10.71 11.24
C ALA A 136 -0.97 -9.62 10.23
N PRO A 137 -0.63 -8.35 10.48
CA PRO A 137 -0.83 -7.27 9.53
C PRO A 137 -0.15 -7.56 8.19
N PHE A 138 -0.76 -7.11 7.10
CA PHE A 138 -0.15 -7.12 5.78
C PHE A 138 1.17 -6.31 5.82
N SER A 139 2.26 -6.81 5.25
CA SER A 139 3.60 -6.24 5.48
C SER A 139 3.72 -4.75 5.14
N PRO A 140 3.15 -4.22 4.04
CA PRO A 140 3.12 -2.77 3.82
C PRO A 140 2.49 -1.93 4.93
N ALA A 141 1.57 -2.51 5.72
CA ALA A 141 0.97 -1.91 6.92
C ALA A 141 1.66 -2.32 8.22
N GLY A 142 2.58 -3.27 8.16
CA GLY A 142 3.30 -3.82 9.29
C GLY A 142 4.50 -2.98 9.70
N THR A 143 5.23 -3.43 10.71
CA THR A 143 6.41 -2.74 11.26
C THR A 143 7.59 -3.69 11.29
N ASN A 144 8.80 -3.12 11.27
CA ASN A 144 10.05 -3.88 11.41
C ASN A 144 10.96 -3.21 12.44
N ILE A 145 11.57 -3.99 13.34
CA ILE A 145 12.51 -3.51 14.35
C ILE A 145 13.73 -4.42 14.34
N GLU A 146 14.73 -4.08 13.52
CA GLU A 146 16.00 -4.79 13.45
C GLU A 146 17.19 -3.85 13.67
N PRO A 147 18.36 -4.37 14.12
CA PRO A 147 19.54 -3.53 14.36
C PRO A 147 20.03 -2.72 13.14
N THR A 148 19.73 -3.17 11.93
CA THR A 148 20.18 -2.53 10.67
C THR A 148 19.09 -1.71 9.99
N ASN A 149 17.82 -1.91 10.34
CA ASN A 149 16.71 -1.21 9.71
C ASN A 149 15.46 -1.19 10.59
N TYR A 150 14.68 -0.13 10.45
CA TYR A 150 13.40 0.04 11.12
C TYR A 150 12.36 0.54 10.13
N VAL A 151 11.22 -0.15 10.08
CA VAL A 151 10.03 0.27 9.36
C VAL A 151 9.01 0.72 10.40
N LEU A 152 8.87 2.04 10.54
CA LEU A 152 8.00 2.66 11.52
C LEU A 152 6.69 3.08 10.85
N ASN A 153 5.81 2.11 10.61
CA ASN A 153 4.40 2.40 10.44
C ASN A 153 3.83 2.83 11.79
N LEU A 154 3.69 4.15 12.01
CA LEU A 154 3.56 4.73 13.35
C LEU A 154 2.29 4.30 14.08
N HIS A 155 1.24 3.85 13.38
CA HIS A 155 0.07 3.24 14.00
C HIS A 155 0.37 1.96 14.81
N GLY A 156 1.48 1.27 14.51
CA GLY A 156 1.97 0.14 15.32
C GLY A 156 2.68 0.56 16.62
N PHE A 157 3.03 1.84 16.75
CA PHE A 157 3.79 2.37 17.88
C PHE A 157 3.00 3.36 18.73
N ILE A 158 2.18 4.20 18.11
CA ILE A 158 1.55 5.36 18.73
C ILE A 158 0.03 5.21 18.63
N GLY A 159 -0.63 5.29 19.77
CA GLY A 159 -2.08 5.26 19.91
C GLY A 159 -2.69 6.65 20.16
N TYR A 160 -3.96 6.63 20.55
CA TYR A 160 -4.75 7.84 20.82
C TYR A 160 -5.58 7.70 22.09
N PHE A 161 -5.97 8.85 22.66
CA PHE A 161 -6.92 8.90 23.77
C PHE A 161 -8.32 9.23 23.24
N ASP A 162 -9.36 8.54 23.72
CA ASP A 162 -10.75 8.76 23.29
C ASP A 162 -11.20 10.22 23.50
N ASN A 163 -10.67 10.89 24.53
CA ASN A 163 -10.96 12.28 24.85
C ASN A 163 -10.18 13.30 24.02
N LEU A 164 -9.20 12.86 23.22
CA LEU A 164 -8.23 13.71 22.51
C LEU A 164 -8.12 13.32 21.02
N LYS A 165 -9.21 12.84 20.41
CA LYS A 165 -9.22 12.41 18.99
C LYS A 165 -8.75 13.49 18.01
N ASP A 166 -8.97 14.77 18.34
CA ASP A 166 -8.57 15.92 17.53
C ASP A 166 -7.23 16.56 17.96
N SER A 167 -6.50 15.93 18.90
CA SER A 167 -5.26 16.51 19.41
C SER A 167 -4.11 16.42 18.41
N GLN A 168 -3.25 17.44 18.49
CA GLN A 168 -1.96 17.48 17.81
C GLN A 168 -0.95 16.58 18.52
N TYR A 169 0.08 16.16 17.80
CA TYR A 169 1.16 15.32 18.30
C TYR A 169 2.52 15.97 18.00
N SER A 170 3.44 15.87 18.96
CA SER A 170 4.87 16.08 18.72
C SER A 170 5.59 14.76 18.93
N LEU A 171 6.38 14.32 17.96
CA LEU A 171 7.04 13.02 17.97
C LEU A 171 8.56 13.19 17.98
N ASP A 172 9.23 12.63 18.98
CA ASP A 172 10.67 12.47 19.01
C ASP A 172 11.08 11.03 18.69
N VAL A 173 11.92 10.84 17.67
CA VAL A 173 12.51 9.54 17.35
C VAL A 173 14.02 9.60 17.59
N THR A 174 14.50 8.80 18.56
CA THR A 174 15.92 8.69 18.88
C THR A 174 16.51 7.45 18.23
N ALA A 175 17.60 7.63 17.46
CA ALA A 175 18.26 6.54 16.73
C ALA A 175 19.78 6.80 16.62
N PRO A 176 20.60 5.77 16.31
CA PRO A 176 22.01 5.95 15.96
C PRO A 176 22.23 7.09 14.96
N ALA A 177 23.18 7.98 15.24
CA ALA A 177 23.35 9.24 14.53
C ALA A 177 23.66 9.03 13.03
N ASP A 178 24.36 7.94 12.71
CA ASP A 178 24.80 7.51 11.38
C ASP A 178 23.71 6.85 10.53
N PHE A 179 22.58 6.45 11.12
CA PHE A 179 21.45 5.95 10.34
C PHE A 179 20.93 7.01 9.37
N LYS A 180 20.67 6.56 8.14
CA LYS A 180 19.79 7.32 7.23
C LYS A 180 18.37 7.27 7.77
N ARG A 181 17.62 8.33 7.51
CA ARG A 181 16.27 8.55 8.03
C ARG A 181 15.46 9.18 6.92
N THR A 182 14.28 8.62 6.64
CA THR A 182 13.36 9.18 5.66
C THR A 182 11.93 9.17 6.22
N SER A 183 11.26 10.30 6.05
CA SER A 183 9.85 10.51 6.40
C SER A 183 9.29 11.66 5.58
N ALA A 184 8.04 11.54 5.14
CA ALA A 184 7.26 12.62 4.55
C ALA A 184 6.77 13.61 5.63
N LEU A 185 6.64 13.17 6.89
CA LEU A 185 6.27 14.02 8.01
C LEU A 185 7.31 15.11 8.24
N GLN A 186 6.85 16.33 8.46
CA GLN A 186 7.74 17.47 8.58
C GLN A 186 8.63 17.38 9.84
N GLU A 187 9.94 17.29 9.63
CA GLU A 187 10.93 17.46 10.70
C GLU A 187 10.93 18.93 11.16
N THR A 188 10.77 19.12 12.47
CA THR A 188 10.73 20.41 13.16
C THR A 188 12.00 20.72 13.93
N GLY A 189 12.84 19.71 14.18
CA GLY A 189 14.11 19.89 14.84
C GLY A 189 14.92 18.60 14.92
N LYS A 190 16.21 18.77 15.24
CA LYS A 190 17.13 17.66 15.47
C LYS A 190 18.13 18.02 16.55
N THR A 191 18.36 17.08 17.45
CA THR A 191 19.41 17.18 18.46
C THR A 191 20.33 15.95 18.38
N VAL A 192 21.57 16.11 18.82
CA VAL A 192 22.58 15.05 18.83
C VAL A 192 23.09 14.92 20.27
N SER A 193 23.31 13.69 20.73
CA SER A 193 23.87 13.43 22.06
C SER A 193 25.28 14.01 22.20
N ASP A 194 25.71 14.28 23.44
CA ASP A 194 27.03 14.84 23.73
C ASP A 194 28.20 14.00 23.16
N ASP A 195 28.03 12.69 23.07
CA ASP A 195 29.01 11.76 22.51
C ASP A 195 28.90 11.57 20.98
N GLY A 196 27.95 12.24 20.34
CA GLY A 196 27.74 12.23 18.89
C GLY A 196 27.13 10.93 18.33
N LYS A 197 26.78 9.96 19.18
CA LYS A 197 26.35 8.62 18.73
C LYS A 197 24.87 8.50 18.47
N LEU A 198 24.04 9.31 19.11
CA LEU A 198 22.60 9.29 18.96
C LEU A 198 22.13 10.63 18.41
N ALA A 199 21.09 10.60 17.58
CA ALA A 199 20.37 11.80 17.23
C ALA A 199 18.86 11.59 17.43
N THR A 200 18.23 12.59 18.01
CA THR A 200 16.78 12.68 18.17
C THR A 200 16.24 13.63 17.11
N SER A 201 15.36 13.12 16.25
CA SER A 201 14.65 13.91 15.24
C SER A 201 13.23 14.17 15.74
N SER A 202 12.81 15.43 15.70
CA SER A 202 11.52 15.90 16.23
C SER A 202 10.57 16.24 15.10
N TYR A 203 9.34 15.75 15.16
CA TYR A 203 8.30 15.90 14.14
C TYR A 203 7.02 16.47 14.74
N PHE A 204 6.16 16.99 13.88
CA PHE A 204 4.84 17.50 14.29
C PHE A 204 3.74 16.95 13.40
N ALA A 205 2.70 16.42 14.02
CA ALA A 205 1.52 15.86 13.37
C ALA A 205 0.27 16.64 13.83
N PRO A 206 -0.46 17.31 12.93
CA PRO A 206 -1.64 18.11 13.27
C PRO A 206 -2.79 17.31 13.90
N ARG A 207 -2.93 16.03 13.56
CA ARG A 207 -3.93 15.11 14.09
C ARG A 207 -3.34 13.71 14.23
N TYR A 208 -4.06 12.82 14.92
CA TYR A 208 -3.69 11.41 14.98
C TYR A 208 -3.61 10.76 13.58
N PHE A 209 -4.47 11.18 12.66
CA PHE A 209 -4.38 10.77 11.25
C PHE A 209 -2.99 11.00 10.65
N ASP A 210 -2.38 12.17 10.89
CA ASP A 210 -1.05 12.48 10.36
C ASP A 210 0.06 11.62 11.01
N ILE A 211 -0.18 11.03 12.19
CA ILE A 211 0.70 9.99 12.74
C ILE A 211 0.52 8.70 11.93
N THR A 212 -0.71 8.21 11.76
CA THR A 212 -0.97 6.92 11.11
C THR A 212 -0.64 6.91 9.61
N ASP A 213 -0.72 8.07 8.96
CA ASP A 213 -0.51 8.23 7.52
C ASP A 213 0.93 8.59 7.13
N ASN A 214 1.85 8.66 8.10
CA ASN A 214 3.25 9.01 7.82
C ASN A 214 4.23 7.95 8.34
N PRO A 215 4.48 6.88 7.57
CA PRO A 215 5.52 5.92 7.88
C PRO A 215 6.91 6.57 7.88
N MET A 216 7.88 5.87 8.51
CA MET A 216 9.28 6.28 8.51
C MET A 216 10.22 5.10 8.35
N PHE A 217 11.30 5.29 7.58
CA PHE A 217 12.39 4.31 7.46
C PHE A 217 13.64 4.85 8.15
N TYR A 218 14.30 4.00 8.94
CA TYR A 218 15.58 4.29 9.59
C TYR A 218 16.56 3.14 9.35
N GLY A 219 17.85 3.43 9.15
CA GLY A 219 18.91 2.41 9.09
C GLY A 219 19.76 2.43 7.82
N ASP A 220 20.12 1.25 7.34
CA ASP A 220 21.03 0.98 6.21
C ASP A 220 20.37 1.16 4.84
N LEU A 221 19.73 2.31 4.65
CA LEU A 221 18.97 2.64 3.45
C LEU A 221 19.88 3.03 2.27
N ASP A 222 19.42 2.78 1.06
CA ASP A 222 19.85 3.51 -0.13
C ASP A 222 18.78 4.55 -0.49
N VAL A 223 19.17 5.80 -0.77
CA VAL A 223 18.20 6.90 -0.92
C VAL A 223 18.55 7.73 -2.14
N GLU A 224 17.56 7.91 -3.01
CA GLU A 224 17.63 8.77 -4.18
C GLU A 224 16.52 9.82 -4.14
N GLU A 225 16.83 11.00 -4.65
CA GLU A 225 15.85 12.08 -4.81
C GLU A 225 15.80 12.51 -6.28
N PHE A 226 14.60 12.84 -6.75
CA PHE A 226 14.37 13.41 -8.09
C PHE A 226 13.10 14.27 -8.12
N GLN A 227 12.88 14.96 -9.22
CA GLN A 227 11.75 15.87 -9.40
C GLN A 227 10.83 15.34 -10.50
N VAL A 228 9.54 15.29 -10.20
CA VAL A 228 8.48 14.97 -11.16
C VAL A 228 7.57 16.18 -11.26
N GLY A 229 7.81 17.02 -12.26
CA GLY A 229 7.22 18.36 -12.33
C GLY A 229 7.66 19.21 -11.13
N ASP A 230 6.72 19.56 -10.27
CA ASP A 230 6.91 20.32 -9.03
C ASP A 230 6.85 19.47 -7.76
N ILE A 231 6.79 18.13 -7.92
CA ILE A 231 6.74 17.17 -6.81
C ILE A 231 8.14 16.62 -6.57
N LYS A 232 8.66 16.81 -5.35
CA LYS A 232 9.90 16.15 -4.91
C LYS A 232 9.60 14.69 -4.60
N ILE A 233 10.26 13.77 -5.30
CA ILE A 233 10.20 12.34 -5.02
C ILE A 233 11.41 11.91 -4.19
N VAL A 234 11.18 11.13 -3.14
CA VAL A 234 12.22 10.51 -2.30
C VAL A 234 12.04 9.00 -2.35
N LEU A 235 12.95 8.30 -3.01
CA LEU A 235 12.96 6.84 -3.09
C LEU A 235 13.93 6.28 -2.05
N SER A 236 13.40 5.60 -1.05
CA SER A 236 14.16 4.92 0.01
C SER A 236 14.09 3.42 -0.19
N VAL A 237 15.24 2.76 -0.34
CA VAL A 237 15.31 1.32 -0.58
C VAL A 237 16.10 0.65 0.55
N TYR A 238 15.48 -0.33 1.19
CA TYR A 238 16.17 -1.30 2.02
C TYR A 238 16.31 -2.63 1.26
N SER A 239 17.57 -2.97 0.94
CA SER A 239 17.98 -4.24 0.32
C SER A 239 19.02 -4.86 1.26
N PRO A 240 18.65 -5.90 2.05
CA PRO A 240 19.55 -6.55 3.01
C PRO A 240 20.88 -6.97 2.39
N ASN A 241 20.82 -7.58 1.20
CA ASN A 241 21.98 -8.12 0.50
C ASN A 241 22.53 -7.18 -0.60
N LYS A 242 21.97 -5.97 -0.72
CA LYS A 242 22.35 -4.96 -1.72
C LYS A 242 22.24 -5.47 -3.17
N VAL A 243 21.32 -6.40 -3.42
CA VAL A 243 21.03 -6.93 -4.77
C VAL A 243 20.46 -5.83 -5.66
N HIS A 244 19.63 -4.95 -5.08
CA HIS A 244 19.05 -3.79 -5.76
C HIS A 244 19.44 -2.50 -5.04
N THR A 245 19.50 -1.41 -5.80
CA THR A 245 19.87 -0.08 -5.29
C THR A 245 18.78 0.93 -5.65
N ALA A 246 18.69 2.00 -4.86
CA ALA A 246 17.79 3.11 -5.17
C ALA A 246 18.15 3.72 -6.53
N ALA A 247 19.44 3.80 -6.86
CA ALA A 247 19.92 4.31 -8.13
C ALA A 247 19.44 3.50 -9.36
N SER A 248 19.38 2.17 -9.29
CA SER A 248 18.89 1.36 -10.42
C SER A 248 17.38 1.48 -10.60
N ILE A 249 16.63 1.55 -9.49
CA ILE A 249 15.16 1.65 -9.49
C ILE A 249 14.69 3.06 -9.88
N LYS A 250 15.44 4.10 -9.49
CA LYS A 250 15.16 5.51 -9.78
C LYS A 250 14.81 5.75 -11.26
N ALA A 251 15.61 5.22 -12.18
CA ALA A 251 15.42 5.49 -13.61
C ALA A 251 14.04 5.01 -14.11
N VAL A 252 13.58 3.86 -13.60
CA VAL A 252 12.26 3.30 -13.94
C VAL A 252 11.15 4.14 -13.32
N MET A 253 11.29 4.48 -12.03
CA MET A 253 10.30 5.30 -11.31
C MET A 253 10.18 6.71 -11.87
N GLU A 254 11.30 7.37 -12.17
CA GLU A 254 11.31 8.72 -12.76
C GLU A 254 10.61 8.74 -14.11
N LYS A 255 10.88 7.76 -14.98
CA LYS A 255 10.18 7.65 -16.28
C LYS A 255 8.68 7.46 -16.10
N MET A 256 8.28 6.52 -15.23
CA MET A 256 6.88 6.18 -14.98
C MET A 256 6.12 7.36 -14.38
N MET A 257 6.66 7.99 -13.33
CA MET A 257 6.01 9.11 -12.65
C MET A 257 5.96 10.38 -13.50
N LEU A 258 6.95 10.63 -14.37
CA LEU A 258 6.87 11.72 -15.36
C LEU A 258 5.70 11.52 -16.34
N ALA A 259 5.46 10.28 -16.78
CA ALA A 259 4.30 9.94 -17.60
C ALA A 259 2.98 10.12 -16.83
N GLN A 260 2.89 9.64 -15.58
CA GLN A 260 1.71 9.87 -14.74
C GLN A 260 1.44 11.37 -14.53
N LYS A 261 2.47 12.16 -14.26
CA LYS A 261 2.33 13.61 -14.09
C LYS A 261 1.87 14.30 -15.37
N ALA A 262 2.36 13.87 -16.54
CA ALA A 262 1.89 14.37 -17.82
C ALA A 262 0.40 14.04 -18.05
N TYR A 263 -0.01 12.80 -17.76
CA TYR A 263 -1.40 12.36 -17.82
C TYR A 263 -2.32 13.15 -16.87
N LEU A 264 -1.90 13.34 -15.61
CA LEU A 264 -2.64 14.12 -14.62
C LEU A 264 -2.75 15.61 -14.98
N GLY A 265 -1.75 16.16 -15.67
CA GLY A 265 -1.65 17.56 -16.05
C GLY A 265 -1.54 18.47 -14.81
N ASP A 266 -2.43 19.45 -14.70
CA ASP A 266 -2.39 20.46 -13.64
C ASP A 266 -2.81 19.94 -12.25
N VAL A 267 -3.21 18.67 -12.11
CA VAL A 267 -3.50 18.10 -10.79
C VAL A 267 -2.22 18.05 -9.98
N ASN A 268 -2.22 18.78 -8.87
CA ASN A 268 -1.18 18.73 -7.87
C ASN A 268 -1.81 18.87 -6.47
N SER A 269 -1.74 17.81 -5.68
CA SER A 269 -2.25 17.76 -4.32
C SER A 269 -1.15 17.77 -3.26
N THR A 270 0.13 17.56 -3.64
CA THR A 270 1.26 17.53 -2.70
C THR A 270 2.59 18.00 -3.34
N PRO A 271 3.43 18.78 -2.64
CA PRO A 271 4.76 19.16 -3.12
C PRO A 271 5.82 18.06 -2.95
N ARG A 272 5.49 16.94 -2.28
CA ARG A 272 6.42 15.86 -1.95
C ARG A 272 5.70 14.51 -1.92
N TYR A 273 6.38 13.47 -2.41
CA TYR A 273 5.90 12.09 -2.33
C TYR A 273 7.09 11.14 -2.05
N ASP A 274 7.00 10.32 -1.00
CA ASP A 274 8.06 9.40 -0.61
C ASP A 274 7.68 7.94 -0.96
N ILE A 275 8.61 7.19 -1.55
CA ILE A 275 8.45 5.75 -1.83
C ILE A 275 9.38 4.99 -0.89
N TYR A 276 8.82 4.16 -0.01
CA TYR A 276 9.57 3.32 0.92
C TYR A 276 9.54 1.87 0.44
N LEU A 277 10.61 1.41 -0.19
CA LEU A 277 10.74 0.03 -0.67
C LEU A 277 11.54 -0.82 0.33
N TYR A 278 10.88 -1.83 0.89
CA TYR A 278 11.51 -2.91 1.65
C TYR A 278 11.62 -4.16 0.77
N LEU A 279 12.83 -4.67 0.58
CA LEU A 279 13.07 -5.90 -0.16
C LEU A 279 13.27 -7.07 0.82
N SER A 280 12.28 -7.95 0.85
CA SER A 280 12.27 -9.15 1.69
C SER A 280 13.32 -10.14 1.20
N GLU A 281 14.18 -10.59 2.12
CA GLU A 281 15.23 -11.57 1.83
C GLU A 281 14.68 -13.00 1.66
N GLY A 282 13.44 -13.25 2.07
CA GLY A 282 12.80 -14.56 1.98
C GLY A 282 13.20 -15.55 3.08
N LYS A 283 13.91 -15.13 4.13
CA LYS A 283 14.18 -15.95 5.33
C LYS A 283 12.89 -16.26 6.09
N PRO A 284 12.88 -17.25 7.01
CA PRO A 284 11.68 -17.58 7.80
C PRO A 284 11.08 -16.39 8.56
N ASP A 285 11.93 -15.47 9.03
CA ASP A 285 11.62 -14.24 9.77
C ASP A 285 11.48 -12.99 8.87
N SER A 286 11.56 -13.15 7.54
CA SER A 286 11.31 -12.03 6.61
C SER A 286 9.83 -11.85 6.34
N PRO A 287 9.36 -10.62 6.06
CA PRO A 287 7.97 -10.37 5.70
C PRO A 287 7.58 -11.17 4.45
N LYS A 288 6.34 -11.65 4.42
CA LYS A 288 5.79 -12.54 3.40
C LYS A 288 4.68 -11.89 2.59
N GLY A 289 4.07 -10.81 3.08
CA GLY A 289 3.07 -10.02 2.35
C GLY A 289 3.72 -9.08 1.34
N PHE A 290 3.57 -9.38 0.05
CA PHE A 290 4.07 -8.51 -1.02
C PHE A 290 2.98 -7.61 -1.59
N GLY A 291 3.33 -6.36 -1.88
CA GLY A 291 2.44 -5.33 -2.41
C GLY A 291 2.80 -3.97 -1.83
N ALA A 292 1.82 -3.06 -1.76
CA ALA A 292 2.00 -1.76 -1.13
C ALA A 292 0.79 -1.31 -0.31
N LEU A 293 1.00 -0.24 0.44
CA LEU A 293 -0.03 0.50 1.15
C LEU A 293 0.13 1.99 0.82
N GLU A 294 -1.00 2.61 0.51
CA GLU A 294 -1.08 4.02 0.17
C GLU A 294 -1.03 4.89 1.43
N HIS A 295 -0.38 6.04 1.29
CA HIS A 295 -0.46 7.14 2.22
C HIS A 295 -0.60 8.45 1.44
N HIS A 296 -1.07 9.53 2.09
CA HIS A 296 -1.39 10.76 1.36
C HIS A 296 -0.17 11.41 0.68
N THR A 297 1.01 11.21 1.25
CA THR A 297 2.28 11.75 0.71
C THR A 297 3.37 10.70 0.61
N SER A 298 3.02 9.42 0.65
CA SER A 298 3.99 8.35 0.51
C SER A 298 3.35 7.01 0.18
N THR A 299 4.16 5.99 -0.02
CA THR A 299 3.73 4.59 -0.05
C THR A 299 4.79 3.70 0.58
N VAL A 300 4.34 2.65 1.29
CA VAL A 300 5.22 1.56 1.74
C VAL A 300 5.04 0.39 0.80
N VAL A 301 6.14 -0.09 0.22
CA VAL A 301 6.18 -1.19 -0.74
C VAL A 301 7.03 -2.31 -0.15
N VAL A 302 6.52 -3.54 -0.16
CA VAL A 302 7.25 -4.73 0.25
C VAL A 302 7.27 -5.71 -0.92
N LEU A 303 8.47 -6.05 -1.41
CA LEU A 303 8.67 -6.97 -2.55
C LEU A 303 9.81 -7.95 -2.25
N GLU A 304 9.95 -9.00 -3.06
CA GLU A 304 11.01 -10.01 -2.88
C GLU A 304 12.37 -9.54 -3.43
N GLU A 305 13.42 -9.57 -2.62
CA GLU A 305 14.79 -9.15 -3.00
C GLU A 305 15.41 -10.05 -4.08
N SER A 306 15.03 -11.34 -4.14
CA SER A 306 15.57 -12.26 -5.13
C SER A 306 14.97 -12.14 -6.53
N SER A 307 13.99 -11.24 -6.71
CA SER A 307 13.40 -10.98 -8.02
C SER A 307 14.45 -10.46 -9.01
N PRO A 308 14.52 -10.98 -10.24
CA PRO A 308 15.32 -10.36 -11.29
C PRO A 308 14.96 -8.89 -11.44
N PHE A 309 15.93 -8.03 -11.78
CA PHE A 309 15.72 -6.58 -11.83
C PHE A 309 14.55 -6.19 -12.75
N GLU A 310 14.42 -6.83 -13.90
CA GLU A 310 13.34 -6.55 -14.85
C GLU A 310 11.96 -6.86 -14.26
N ALA A 311 11.82 -7.98 -13.55
CA ALA A 311 10.58 -8.34 -12.87
C ALA A 311 10.28 -7.40 -11.70
N LEU A 312 11.29 -7.05 -10.90
CA LEU A 312 11.15 -6.07 -9.83
C LEU A 312 10.73 -4.70 -10.39
N ALA A 313 11.32 -4.28 -11.50
CA ALA A 313 11.00 -3.01 -12.15
C ALA A 313 9.55 -2.99 -12.65
N GLU A 314 9.06 -4.07 -13.25
CA GLU A 314 7.67 -4.24 -13.66
C GLU A 314 6.72 -4.16 -12.46
N SER A 315 6.99 -4.92 -11.38
CA SER A 315 6.19 -4.85 -10.15
C SER A 315 6.20 -3.47 -9.50
N MET A 316 7.35 -2.78 -9.51
CA MET A 316 7.44 -1.42 -9.01
C MET A 316 6.63 -0.44 -9.86
N VAL A 317 6.62 -0.58 -11.19
CA VAL A 317 5.80 0.25 -12.08
C VAL A 317 4.34 0.03 -11.79
N ASP A 318 3.90 -1.23 -11.75
CA ASP A 318 2.52 -1.61 -11.49
C ASP A 318 2.03 -1.04 -10.16
N VAL A 319 2.67 -1.44 -9.06
CA VAL A 319 2.28 -1.07 -7.71
C VAL A 319 2.41 0.44 -7.49
N VAL A 320 3.59 1.04 -7.69
CA VAL A 320 3.78 2.47 -7.37
C VAL A 320 2.93 3.37 -8.27
N SER A 321 2.59 2.94 -9.50
CA SER A 321 1.67 3.71 -10.32
C SER A 321 0.28 3.80 -9.69
N HIS A 322 -0.26 2.68 -9.19
CA HIS A 322 -1.50 2.64 -8.43
C HIS A 322 -1.42 3.56 -7.21
N GLU A 323 -0.40 3.37 -6.38
CA GLU A 323 -0.20 4.12 -5.14
C GLU A 323 -0.11 5.64 -5.37
N PHE A 324 0.58 6.05 -6.44
CA PHE A 324 0.69 7.47 -6.78
C PHE A 324 -0.64 8.05 -7.27
N PHE A 325 -1.53 7.28 -7.88
CA PHE A 325 -2.86 7.78 -8.27
C PHE A 325 -3.77 8.06 -7.08
N HIS A 326 -3.46 7.51 -5.89
CA HIS A 326 -4.20 7.86 -4.67
C HIS A 326 -4.06 9.32 -4.25
N ILE A 327 -3.15 10.09 -4.85
CA ILE A 327 -3.09 11.54 -4.68
C ILE A 327 -4.36 12.26 -5.19
N VAL A 328 -5.14 11.60 -6.06
CA VAL A 328 -6.46 12.06 -6.49
C VAL A 328 -7.51 11.65 -5.46
N THR A 329 -7.57 10.36 -5.12
CA THR A 329 -8.55 9.81 -4.18
C THR A 329 -7.93 8.66 -3.38
N PRO A 330 -8.12 8.59 -2.05
CA PRO A 330 -8.97 9.46 -1.23
C PRO A 330 -8.40 10.84 -0.92
N LEU A 331 -7.11 11.14 -1.17
CA LEU A 331 -6.46 12.38 -0.69
C LEU A 331 -7.26 13.67 -0.96
N SER A 332 -7.81 13.84 -2.16
CA SER A 332 -8.54 15.09 -2.51
C SER A 332 -10.05 14.92 -2.65
N VAL A 333 -10.55 13.68 -2.61
CA VAL A 333 -11.96 13.33 -2.76
C VAL A 333 -12.24 12.15 -1.82
N HIS A 334 -12.88 12.42 -0.69
CA HIS A 334 -13.14 11.40 0.32
C HIS A 334 -14.44 11.66 1.07
N SER A 335 -15.00 10.61 1.67
CA SER A 335 -16.25 10.63 2.41
C SER A 335 -16.03 10.94 3.88
N GLU A 336 -17.12 11.11 4.62
CA GLU A 336 -17.09 11.34 6.06
C GLU A 336 -16.43 10.16 6.81
N ASP A 337 -16.64 8.93 6.35
CA ASP A 337 -16.03 7.71 6.93
C ASP A 337 -14.51 7.70 6.82
N VAL A 338 -13.97 8.23 5.71
CA VAL A 338 -12.53 8.36 5.51
C VAL A 338 -11.99 9.56 6.28
N HIS A 339 -12.73 10.67 6.35
CA HIS A 339 -12.24 11.88 7.02
C HIS A 339 -12.21 11.76 8.55
N TYR A 340 -13.22 11.10 9.12
CA TYR A 340 -13.43 10.94 10.56
C TYR A 340 -13.27 9.48 10.99
N PHE A 341 -12.27 8.81 10.41
CA PHE A 341 -12.07 7.38 10.56
C PHE A 341 -11.98 6.92 12.01
N ASP A 342 -12.83 5.96 12.38
CA ASP A 342 -12.78 5.33 13.70
C ASP A 342 -11.85 4.11 13.66
N TYR A 343 -10.64 4.28 14.18
CA TYR A 343 -9.61 3.24 14.22
C TYR A 343 -9.96 2.02 15.09
N ASN A 344 -11.04 2.06 15.87
CA ASN A 344 -11.46 0.97 16.75
C ASN A 344 -12.73 0.25 16.26
N GLN A 345 -13.71 1.00 15.74
CA GLN A 345 -14.95 0.48 15.16
C GLN A 345 -15.27 1.23 13.86
N PRO A 346 -14.50 0.99 12.78
CA PRO A 346 -14.66 1.73 11.54
C PRO A 346 -15.99 1.41 10.87
N THR A 347 -16.61 2.45 10.32
CA THR A 347 -17.53 2.35 9.18
C THR A 347 -16.73 2.52 7.89
N PHE A 348 -17.27 2.03 6.77
CA PHE A 348 -16.60 2.08 5.48
C PHE A 348 -17.47 2.81 4.45
N SER A 349 -16.81 3.58 3.61
CA SER A 349 -17.41 4.25 2.46
C SER A 349 -18.07 3.25 1.50
N LYS A 350 -19.15 3.66 0.85
CA LYS A 350 -19.82 2.93 -0.23
C LYS A 350 -19.06 2.97 -1.56
N HIS A 351 -17.90 3.62 -1.61
CA HIS A 351 -17.27 4.05 -2.86
C HIS A 351 -15.88 3.47 -3.12
N LEU A 352 -15.60 2.22 -2.72
CA LEU A 352 -14.35 1.54 -3.10
C LEU A 352 -14.20 1.39 -4.61
N TRP A 353 -15.30 1.29 -5.36
CA TRP A 353 -15.26 1.35 -6.83
C TRP A 353 -14.56 2.61 -7.35
N MET A 354 -14.63 3.71 -6.61
CA MET A 354 -13.96 4.97 -6.93
C MET A 354 -12.57 5.04 -6.29
N TYR A 355 -12.44 4.72 -5.00
CA TYR A 355 -11.16 4.86 -4.28
C TYR A 355 -10.06 3.95 -4.81
N GLU A 356 -10.41 2.69 -5.08
CA GLU A 356 -9.48 1.67 -5.55
C GLU A 356 -9.71 1.39 -7.04
N GLY A 357 -10.99 1.26 -7.45
CA GLY A 357 -11.33 0.90 -8.82
C GLY A 357 -10.95 1.96 -9.86
N VAL A 358 -11.31 3.22 -9.65
CA VAL A 358 -10.93 4.31 -10.57
C VAL A 358 -9.42 4.59 -10.51
N THR A 359 -8.79 4.42 -9.34
CA THR A 359 -7.32 4.48 -9.18
C THR A 359 -6.63 3.42 -10.03
N GLU A 360 -7.08 2.16 -9.94
CA GLU A 360 -6.59 1.04 -10.74
C GLU A 360 -6.84 1.26 -12.24
N TYR A 361 -8.00 1.81 -12.60
CA TYR A 361 -8.29 2.19 -13.98
C TYR A 361 -7.31 3.25 -14.50
N PHE A 362 -6.96 4.26 -13.69
CA PHE A 362 -5.95 5.23 -14.08
C PHE A 362 -4.57 4.61 -14.22
N ALA A 363 -4.18 3.72 -13.30
CA ALA A 363 -2.93 2.95 -13.36
C ALA A 363 -2.83 2.10 -14.65
N THR A 364 -3.95 1.66 -15.19
CA THR A 364 -4.00 0.96 -16.49
C THR A 364 -4.01 1.95 -17.68
N LEU A 365 -4.88 2.96 -17.66
CA LEU A 365 -5.14 3.86 -18.78
C LEU A 365 -3.96 4.79 -19.09
N PHE A 366 -3.26 5.31 -18.09
CA PHE A 366 -2.19 6.28 -18.32
C PHE A 366 -1.05 5.68 -19.16
N GLN A 367 -0.83 4.37 -19.05
CA GLN A 367 0.25 3.69 -19.75
C GLN A 367 0.02 3.70 -21.26
N VAL A 368 -1.21 3.39 -21.70
CA VAL A 368 -1.57 3.48 -23.12
C VAL A 368 -1.65 4.94 -23.55
N ASP A 369 -2.17 5.85 -22.71
CA ASP A 369 -2.24 7.29 -23.01
C ASP A 369 -0.86 7.88 -23.31
N GLN A 370 0.14 7.52 -22.50
CA GLN A 370 1.52 8.03 -22.57
C GLN A 370 2.47 7.16 -23.43
N ASP A 371 1.92 6.29 -24.29
CA ASP A 371 2.69 5.43 -25.21
C ASP A 371 3.73 4.52 -24.52
N LEU A 372 3.49 4.15 -23.25
CA LEU A 372 4.31 3.18 -22.53
C LEU A 372 3.99 1.74 -22.95
N ILE A 373 2.71 1.49 -23.23
CA ILE A 373 2.19 0.25 -23.81
C ILE A 373 1.41 0.58 -25.08
N ASP A 374 1.23 -0.42 -25.95
CA ASP A 374 0.39 -0.28 -27.13
C ASP A 374 -1.09 -0.58 -26.83
N ASN A 375 -1.96 -0.32 -27.82
CA ASN A 375 -3.39 -0.57 -27.68
C ASN A 375 -3.71 -2.07 -27.46
N GLU A 376 -2.97 -2.99 -28.07
CA GLU A 376 -3.26 -4.43 -27.97
C GLU A 376 -2.95 -4.94 -26.55
N GLU A 377 -1.87 -4.45 -25.95
CA GLU A 377 -1.51 -4.72 -24.56
C GLU A 377 -2.59 -4.19 -23.60
N PHE A 378 -2.99 -2.92 -23.74
CA PHE A 378 -4.06 -2.34 -22.94
C PHE A 378 -5.40 -3.10 -23.07
N TYR A 379 -5.77 -3.52 -24.28
CA TYR A 379 -6.97 -4.33 -24.50
C TYR A 379 -6.88 -5.71 -23.84
N GLY A 380 -5.68 -6.30 -23.82
CA GLY A 380 -5.40 -7.54 -23.10
C GLY A 380 -5.63 -7.40 -21.59
N ASP A 381 -5.15 -6.31 -21.00
CA ASP A 381 -5.32 -6.03 -19.56
C ASP A 381 -6.79 -5.86 -19.19
N ILE A 382 -7.56 -5.13 -20.00
CA ILE A 382 -9.01 -4.97 -19.82
C ILE A 382 -9.73 -6.33 -19.86
N LEU A 383 -9.38 -7.21 -20.82
CA LEU A 383 -9.96 -8.55 -20.89
C LEU A 383 -9.56 -9.42 -19.70
N SER A 384 -8.30 -9.35 -19.27
CA SER A 384 -7.83 -10.10 -18.10
C SER A 384 -8.60 -9.71 -16.84
N LYS A 385 -8.88 -8.41 -16.64
CA LYS A 385 -9.73 -7.93 -15.54
C LYS A 385 -11.16 -8.46 -15.65
N ILE A 386 -11.74 -8.52 -16.84
CA ILE A 386 -13.07 -9.11 -17.07
C ILE A 386 -13.08 -10.60 -16.70
N GLN A 387 -12.12 -11.37 -17.21
CA GLN A 387 -12.00 -12.81 -16.94
C GLN A 387 -11.81 -13.08 -15.44
N THR A 388 -10.97 -12.29 -14.78
CA THR A 388 -10.70 -12.43 -13.34
C THR A 388 -11.95 -12.10 -12.52
N SER A 389 -12.63 -11.00 -12.83
CA SER A 389 -13.87 -10.60 -12.18
C SER A 389 -15.00 -11.63 -12.37
N ALA A 390 -15.08 -12.29 -13.53
CA ALA A 390 -16.11 -13.30 -13.82
C ALA A 390 -16.01 -14.55 -12.93
N ASN A 391 -14.87 -14.79 -12.27
CA ASN A 391 -14.70 -15.84 -11.27
C ASN A 391 -15.21 -15.43 -9.87
N MET A 392 -15.72 -14.21 -9.72
CA MET A 392 -16.23 -13.61 -8.49
C MET A 392 -17.75 -13.34 -8.61
N ASP A 393 -18.40 -12.79 -7.58
CA ASP A 393 -19.83 -12.48 -7.64
C ASP A 393 -20.10 -11.23 -8.48
N ASP A 394 -20.39 -11.44 -9.77
CA ASP A 394 -20.69 -10.37 -10.72
C ASP A 394 -22.06 -9.69 -10.48
N SER A 395 -22.92 -10.26 -9.63
CA SER A 395 -24.19 -9.65 -9.25
C SER A 395 -24.15 -8.85 -7.97
N MET A 396 -22.97 -8.73 -7.34
CA MET A 396 -22.81 -8.02 -6.09
C MET A 396 -22.91 -6.51 -6.26
N SER A 397 -23.70 -5.86 -5.41
CA SER A 397 -23.71 -4.39 -5.29
C SER A 397 -22.38 -3.91 -4.72
N PHE A 398 -21.68 -3.06 -5.47
CA PHE A 398 -20.41 -2.50 -5.05
C PHE A 398 -20.57 -1.55 -3.86
N THR A 399 -21.68 -0.81 -3.77
CA THR A 399 -21.91 0.06 -2.61
C THR A 399 -22.12 -0.73 -1.32
N VAL A 400 -22.90 -1.82 -1.39
CA VAL A 400 -23.14 -2.68 -0.21
C VAL A 400 -21.87 -3.44 0.17
N MET A 401 -21.15 -3.98 -0.81
CA MET A 401 -19.88 -4.67 -0.56
C MET A 401 -18.83 -3.74 0.05
N SER A 402 -18.73 -2.50 -0.44
CA SER A 402 -17.78 -1.49 0.08
C SER A 402 -18.06 -1.14 1.54
N GLU A 403 -19.33 -0.87 1.89
CA GLU A 403 -19.73 -0.51 3.26
C GLU A 403 -19.52 -1.67 4.26
N ASN A 404 -19.55 -2.91 3.77
CA ASN A 404 -19.47 -4.12 4.59
C ASN A 404 -18.23 -4.97 4.25
N VAL A 405 -17.15 -4.33 3.78
CA VAL A 405 -15.99 -5.01 3.17
C VAL A 405 -15.28 -6.01 4.10
N LEU A 406 -15.42 -5.86 5.42
CA LEU A 406 -14.86 -6.80 6.41
C LEU A 406 -15.75 -8.03 6.66
N ASP A 407 -17.03 -7.97 6.30
CA ASP A 407 -18.03 -8.95 6.68
C ASP A 407 -18.25 -10.00 5.59
N GLN A 408 -18.72 -11.18 5.98
CA GLN A 408 -19.17 -12.19 5.02
C GLN A 408 -20.57 -11.82 4.47
N PRO A 409 -20.84 -12.02 3.16
CA PRO A 409 -20.01 -12.67 2.15
C PRO A 409 -19.11 -11.71 1.34
N TYR A 410 -18.91 -10.48 1.80
CA TYR A 410 -18.25 -9.40 1.05
C TYR A 410 -16.73 -9.45 1.10
N ALA A 411 -16.13 -9.82 2.24
CA ALA A 411 -14.68 -9.86 2.41
C ALA A 411 -13.94 -10.70 1.35
N PRO A 412 -14.41 -11.91 0.95
CA PRO A 412 -13.78 -12.67 -0.14
C PRO A 412 -13.91 -12.00 -1.53
N GLN A 413 -14.77 -11.00 -1.66
CA GLN A 413 -15.01 -10.27 -2.91
C GLN A 413 -14.18 -8.99 -3.03
N TYR A 414 -13.40 -8.62 -2.01
CA TYR A 414 -12.62 -7.38 -1.98
C TYR A 414 -11.71 -7.23 -3.21
N TYR A 415 -11.05 -8.31 -3.65
CA TYR A 415 -10.18 -8.25 -4.83
C TYR A 415 -10.92 -7.80 -6.12
N ASN A 416 -12.24 -7.99 -6.20
CA ASN A 416 -13.04 -7.54 -7.33
C ASN A 416 -13.13 -6.01 -7.43
N VAL A 417 -12.78 -5.29 -6.35
CA VAL A 417 -12.66 -3.83 -6.36
C VAL A 417 -11.61 -3.39 -7.39
N TYR A 418 -10.46 -4.05 -7.46
CA TYR A 418 -9.41 -3.76 -8.44
C TYR A 418 -9.79 -4.24 -9.85
N MET A 419 -10.53 -5.35 -9.95
CA MET A 419 -10.90 -5.93 -11.24
C MET A 419 -12.11 -5.20 -11.84
N LYS A 420 -13.31 -5.39 -11.27
CA LYS A 420 -14.53 -4.77 -11.76
C LYS A 420 -14.68 -3.30 -11.39
N GLY A 421 -14.07 -2.82 -10.30
CA GLY A 421 -14.03 -1.37 -10.04
C GLY A 421 -13.28 -0.61 -11.14
N ALA A 422 -12.17 -1.15 -11.65
CA ALA A 422 -11.49 -0.56 -12.80
C ALA A 422 -12.35 -0.58 -14.08
N LEU A 423 -13.10 -1.66 -14.30
CA LEU A 423 -14.03 -1.77 -15.43
C LEU A 423 -15.25 -0.84 -15.30
N ILE A 424 -15.71 -0.57 -14.07
CA ILE A 424 -16.69 0.49 -13.78
C ILE A 424 -16.11 1.85 -14.19
N GLY A 425 -14.85 2.14 -13.80
CA GLY A 425 -14.13 3.33 -14.22
C GLY A 425 -14.05 3.48 -15.75
N MET A 426 -13.70 2.40 -16.46
CA MET A 426 -13.68 2.35 -17.92
C MET A 426 -15.05 2.68 -18.54
N CYS A 427 -16.12 2.07 -18.03
CA CYS A 427 -17.46 2.29 -18.58
C CYS A 427 -17.92 3.74 -18.37
N VAL A 428 -17.67 4.31 -17.19
CA VAL A 428 -17.95 5.73 -16.91
C VAL A 428 -17.16 6.63 -17.85
N ASP A 429 -15.87 6.34 -18.07
CA ASP A 429 -15.04 7.12 -18.99
C ASP A 429 -15.58 7.09 -20.42
N ILE A 430 -15.86 5.91 -20.97
CA ILE A 430 -16.44 5.75 -22.32
C ILE A 430 -17.77 6.50 -22.45
N LEU A 431 -18.66 6.40 -21.45
CA LEU A 431 -19.93 7.14 -21.46
C LEU A 431 -19.72 8.65 -21.43
N MET A 432 -18.82 9.15 -20.57
CA MET A 432 -18.49 10.58 -20.53
C MET A 432 -17.92 11.07 -21.86
N ARG A 433 -17.05 10.28 -22.49
CA ARG A 433 -16.48 10.58 -23.81
C ARG A 433 -17.56 10.62 -24.89
N GLU A 434 -18.50 9.70 -24.88
CA GLU A 434 -19.63 9.67 -25.82
C GLU A 434 -20.52 10.91 -25.66
N GLU A 435 -20.96 11.23 -24.43
CA GLU A 435 -21.86 12.35 -24.13
C GLU A 435 -21.23 13.73 -24.39
N SER A 436 -19.89 13.81 -24.31
CA SER A 436 -19.13 15.05 -24.50
C SER A 436 -18.46 15.19 -25.86
N ASN A 437 -18.68 14.26 -26.80
CA ASN A 437 -17.93 14.18 -28.06
C ASN A 437 -16.39 14.13 -27.86
N GLY A 438 -15.95 13.53 -26.77
CA GLY A 438 -14.54 13.36 -26.42
C GLY A 438 -13.97 14.43 -25.49
N ASP A 439 -14.68 15.54 -25.25
CA ASP A 439 -14.15 16.68 -24.49
C ASP A 439 -14.02 16.42 -22.97
N ARG A 440 -14.77 15.46 -22.42
CA ARG A 440 -14.75 15.07 -21.00
C ARG A 440 -14.61 13.56 -20.87
N GLY A 441 -13.77 13.14 -19.93
CA GLY A 441 -13.60 11.75 -19.51
C GLY A 441 -13.60 11.62 -17.98
N ILE A 442 -13.36 10.43 -17.45
CA ILE A 442 -13.42 10.21 -15.99
C ILE A 442 -12.35 11.00 -15.23
N LEU A 443 -11.19 11.28 -15.83
CA LEU A 443 -10.19 12.18 -15.24
C LEU A 443 -10.73 13.61 -15.04
N SER A 444 -11.58 14.10 -15.95
CA SER A 444 -12.22 15.41 -15.78
C SER A 444 -13.21 15.40 -14.61
N LEU A 445 -13.99 14.33 -14.43
CA LEU A 445 -14.88 14.16 -13.28
C LEU A 445 -14.08 14.18 -11.97
N MET A 446 -13.00 13.41 -11.87
CA MET A 446 -12.18 13.38 -10.66
C MET A 446 -11.53 14.74 -10.34
N LYS A 447 -11.11 15.49 -11.37
CA LYS A 447 -10.64 16.87 -11.22
C LYS A 447 -11.74 17.80 -10.68
N GLU A 448 -12.95 17.69 -11.21
CA GLU A 448 -14.09 18.50 -10.76
C GLU A 448 -14.49 18.18 -9.31
N LEU A 449 -14.51 16.90 -8.93
CA LEU A 449 -14.73 16.46 -7.55
C LEU A 449 -13.63 16.96 -6.61
N SER A 450 -12.37 16.82 -7.03
CA SER A 450 -11.20 17.30 -6.28
C SER A 450 -11.27 18.82 -6.03
N ASN A 451 -11.66 19.60 -7.04
CA ASN A 451 -11.85 21.04 -6.89
C ASN A 451 -13.01 21.41 -5.95
N LYS A 452 -14.05 20.57 -5.87
CA LYS A 452 -15.24 20.81 -5.04
C LYS A 452 -15.02 20.44 -3.57
N TYR A 453 -14.29 19.36 -3.31
CA TYR A 453 -14.08 18.79 -1.98
C TYR A 453 -12.68 19.13 -1.46
N GLY A 454 -11.64 18.70 -2.17
CA GLY A 454 -10.27 18.86 -1.75
C GLY A 454 -9.98 18.14 -0.42
N LYS A 455 -8.74 18.26 0.06
CA LYS A 455 -8.25 17.49 1.23
C LYS A 455 -9.01 17.69 2.56
N ASN A 456 -9.72 18.80 2.72
CA ASN A 456 -10.26 19.23 4.01
C ASN A 456 -11.79 19.10 4.12
N LYS A 457 -12.49 18.74 3.04
CA LYS A 457 -13.95 18.72 3.05
C LYS A 457 -14.46 17.38 2.51
N PRO A 458 -14.99 16.50 3.37
CA PRO A 458 -15.59 15.26 2.89
C PRO A 458 -16.89 15.51 2.11
N PHE A 459 -17.26 14.52 1.29
CA PHE A 459 -18.62 14.40 0.75
C PHE A 459 -19.49 13.52 1.66
N GLU A 460 -20.81 13.74 1.65
CA GLU A 460 -21.78 12.85 2.28
C GLU A 460 -21.88 11.56 1.45
N ASP A 461 -21.58 10.42 2.07
CA ASP A 461 -21.38 9.14 1.38
C ASP A 461 -22.61 8.76 0.52
N ASP A 462 -23.81 8.86 1.09
CA ASP A 462 -25.08 8.56 0.41
C ASP A 462 -25.41 9.49 -0.78
N LYS A 463 -24.70 10.61 -0.94
CA LYS A 463 -25.01 11.65 -1.93
C LYS A 463 -24.08 11.66 -3.13
N LEU A 464 -22.97 10.91 -3.10
CA LEU A 464 -21.96 11.01 -4.15
C LEU A 464 -22.52 10.69 -5.55
N ILE A 465 -23.37 9.68 -5.69
CA ILE A 465 -23.90 9.29 -7.01
C ILE A 465 -24.90 10.31 -7.55
N GLU A 466 -25.73 10.91 -6.69
CA GLU A 466 -26.62 12.02 -7.05
C GLU A 466 -25.79 13.22 -7.54
N GLU A 467 -24.71 13.52 -6.84
CA GLU A 467 -23.77 14.59 -7.17
C GLU A 467 -23.06 14.35 -8.52
N ILE A 468 -22.48 13.16 -8.72
CA ILE A 468 -21.83 12.79 -9.99
C ILE A 468 -22.84 12.92 -11.14
N THR A 469 -24.08 12.46 -10.94
CA THR A 469 -25.14 12.56 -11.95
C THR A 469 -25.43 14.02 -12.32
N ALA A 470 -25.51 14.90 -11.32
CA ALA A 470 -25.76 16.34 -11.54
C ALA A 470 -24.58 17.06 -12.22
N MET A 471 -23.34 16.64 -11.94
CA MET A 471 -22.12 17.22 -12.53
C MET A 471 -21.81 16.70 -13.95
N THR A 472 -22.32 15.52 -14.30
CA THR A 472 -22.03 14.84 -15.56
C THR A 472 -23.27 14.77 -16.46
N TYR A 473 -23.82 13.57 -16.67
CA TYR A 473 -24.96 13.33 -17.54
C TYR A 473 -25.89 12.26 -16.94
N PRO A 474 -27.20 12.27 -17.27
CA PRO A 474 -28.15 11.28 -16.77
C PRO A 474 -27.78 9.83 -17.07
N SER A 475 -27.07 9.57 -18.17
CA SER A 475 -26.60 8.23 -18.56
C SER A 475 -25.55 7.67 -17.59
N ILE A 476 -24.67 8.51 -17.03
CA ILE A 476 -23.70 8.11 -16.01
C ILE A 476 -24.44 7.76 -14.72
N GLY A 477 -25.40 8.59 -14.31
CA GLY A 477 -26.25 8.30 -13.15
C GLY A 477 -27.02 6.99 -13.31
N ALA A 478 -27.62 6.74 -14.47
CA ALA A 478 -28.32 5.50 -14.77
C ALA A 478 -27.38 4.27 -14.71
N PHE A 479 -26.16 4.40 -15.24
CA PHE A 479 -25.14 3.36 -15.16
C PHE A 479 -24.77 3.03 -13.71
N LEU A 480 -24.37 4.04 -12.92
CA LEU A 480 -23.97 3.85 -11.53
C LEU A 480 -25.10 3.26 -10.67
N ASN A 481 -26.34 3.73 -10.85
CA ASN A 481 -27.48 3.17 -10.12
C ASN A 481 -27.76 1.70 -10.49
N THR A 482 -27.53 1.30 -11.75
CA THR A 482 -27.85 -0.05 -12.23
C THR A 482 -26.77 -1.08 -11.85
N HIS A 483 -25.50 -0.70 -11.99
CA HIS A 483 -24.37 -1.63 -11.94
C HIS A 483 -23.47 -1.48 -10.70
N VAL A 484 -23.55 -0.34 -10.00
CA VAL A 484 -22.73 -0.06 -8.81
C VAL A 484 -23.58 -0.09 -7.54
N VAL A 485 -24.70 0.65 -7.53
CA VAL A 485 -25.70 0.58 -6.46
C VAL A 485 -26.49 -0.72 -6.57
N GLY A 486 -27.03 -0.99 -7.76
CA GLY A 486 -27.65 -2.26 -8.11
C GLY A 486 -26.64 -3.38 -8.30
N GLY A 487 -27.16 -4.60 -8.41
CA GLY A 487 -26.38 -5.82 -8.64
C GLY A 487 -26.44 -6.35 -10.06
N THR A 488 -26.68 -5.49 -11.06
CA THR A 488 -26.82 -5.95 -12.44
C THR A 488 -25.44 -6.12 -13.08
N PRO A 489 -25.08 -7.31 -13.59
CA PRO A 489 -23.87 -7.52 -14.39
C PRO A 489 -23.73 -6.51 -15.53
N ILE A 490 -22.48 -6.14 -15.86
CA ILE A 490 -22.20 -5.20 -16.95
C ILE A 490 -21.99 -6.00 -18.24
N ASP A 491 -22.79 -5.70 -19.28
CA ASP A 491 -22.48 -6.17 -20.63
C ASP A 491 -21.43 -5.25 -21.27
N TYR A 492 -20.16 -5.61 -21.11
CA TYR A 492 -19.03 -4.84 -21.63
C TYR A 492 -19.06 -4.65 -23.15
N SER A 493 -19.72 -5.56 -23.89
CA SER A 493 -19.84 -5.48 -25.35
C SER A 493 -20.53 -4.20 -25.80
N VAL A 494 -21.50 -3.71 -25.01
CA VAL A 494 -22.21 -2.45 -25.27
C VAL A 494 -21.26 -1.25 -25.25
N TYR A 495 -20.27 -1.27 -24.34
CA TYR A 495 -19.30 -0.18 -24.20
C TYR A 495 -18.17 -0.29 -25.23
N PHE A 496 -17.72 -1.52 -25.52
CA PHE A 496 -16.76 -1.77 -26.60
C PHE A 496 -17.30 -1.33 -27.96
N GLU A 497 -18.58 -1.55 -28.24
CA GLU A 497 -19.20 -1.08 -29.48
C GLU A 497 -19.13 0.46 -29.61
N LYS A 498 -19.27 1.23 -28.53
CA LYS A 498 -19.18 2.70 -28.55
C LYS A 498 -17.82 3.22 -29.03
N VAL A 499 -16.76 2.46 -28.75
CA VAL A 499 -15.37 2.75 -29.18
C VAL A 499 -14.94 1.92 -30.39
N GLY A 500 -15.90 1.25 -31.05
CA GLY A 500 -15.62 0.46 -32.26
C GLY A 500 -14.64 -0.69 -32.00
N LEU A 501 -14.75 -1.33 -30.84
CA LEU A 501 -14.07 -2.56 -30.50
C LEU A 501 -15.06 -3.73 -30.51
N SER A 502 -14.55 -4.94 -30.70
CA SER A 502 -15.32 -6.18 -30.61
C SER A 502 -14.41 -7.32 -30.15
N LEU A 503 -15.02 -8.35 -29.54
CA LEU A 503 -14.32 -9.61 -29.30
C LEU A 503 -14.09 -10.33 -30.63
N ASP A 504 -12.88 -10.84 -30.83
CA ASP A 504 -12.46 -11.61 -32.00
C ASP A 504 -11.58 -12.79 -31.54
N GLU A 505 -11.45 -13.81 -32.40
CA GLU A 505 -10.54 -14.92 -32.15
C GLU A 505 -9.15 -14.58 -32.72
N GLY A 506 -8.10 -14.79 -31.93
CA GLY A 506 -6.76 -14.44 -32.37
C GLY A 506 -5.66 -15.01 -31.48
N ARG A 507 -4.41 -14.68 -31.84
CA ARG A 507 -3.26 -15.00 -31.00
C ARG A 507 -3.27 -14.10 -29.77
N VAL A 508 -3.25 -14.70 -28.59
CA VAL A 508 -3.11 -14.02 -27.29
C VAL A 508 -1.76 -14.39 -26.68
N LYS A 509 -1.10 -13.43 -26.02
CA LYS A 509 0.15 -13.68 -25.31
C LYS A 509 -0.11 -14.65 -24.15
N THR A 510 0.83 -15.55 -23.89
CA THR A 510 0.79 -16.47 -22.75
C THR A 510 2.13 -16.45 -22.02
N ASN A 511 2.15 -16.99 -20.80
CA ASN A 511 3.39 -17.31 -20.11
C ASN A 511 3.80 -18.77 -20.40
N TYR A 512 4.75 -19.27 -19.61
CA TYR A 512 5.33 -20.61 -19.79
C TYR A 512 4.67 -21.69 -18.92
N ILE A 513 3.59 -21.38 -18.20
CA ILE A 513 2.88 -22.32 -17.31
C ILE A 513 1.37 -22.39 -17.56
N GLN A 514 0.79 -21.47 -18.33
CA GLN A 514 -0.64 -21.45 -18.65
C GLN A 514 -0.93 -20.85 -20.04
N ASN A 515 -2.07 -21.21 -20.61
CA ASN A 515 -2.65 -20.66 -21.83
C ASN A 515 -3.98 -19.98 -21.46
N ASP A 516 -4.06 -18.65 -21.55
CA ASP A 516 -5.31 -17.90 -21.29
C ASP A 516 -6.01 -18.33 -19.97
N GLY A 517 -5.24 -18.42 -18.88
CA GLY A 517 -5.71 -18.86 -17.55
C GLY A 517 -5.79 -20.37 -17.33
N VAL A 518 -5.59 -21.20 -18.37
CA VAL A 518 -5.60 -22.66 -18.27
C VAL A 518 -4.18 -23.20 -18.07
N LEU A 519 -3.92 -23.86 -16.93
CA LEU A 519 -2.62 -24.48 -16.65
C LEU A 519 -2.25 -25.51 -17.72
N ILE A 520 -0.99 -25.49 -18.16
CA ILE A 520 -0.47 -26.47 -19.14
C ILE A 520 0.08 -27.75 -18.50
N PHE A 521 -0.15 -27.95 -17.20
CA PHE A 521 0.30 -29.12 -16.44
C PHE A 521 -0.89 -29.96 -15.98
N SER A 522 -0.70 -31.28 -15.89
CA SER A 522 -1.70 -32.23 -15.40
C SER A 522 -1.12 -33.11 -14.29
N PRO A 523 -0.98 -32.60 -13.04
CA PRO A 523 -0.39 -33.34 -11.92
C PRO A 523 -1.02 -34.73 -11.72
N ASN A 524 -0.17 -35.75 -11.58
CA ASN A 524 -0.59 -37.12 -11.33
C ASN A 524 -0.10 -37.56 -9.95
N GLN A 525 -1.04 -37.76 -9.03
CA GLN A 525 -0.75 -38.13 -7.63
C GLN A 525 -0.36 -39.60 -7.48
N GLU A 526 -0.75 -40.50 -8.39
CA GLU A 526 -0.44 -41.92 -8.27
C GLU A 526 1.04 -42.21 -8.53
N ASN A 527 1.63 -41.52 -9.50
CA ASN A 527 3.04 -41.65 -9.84
C ASN A 527 3.90 -40.48 -9.34
N MET A 528 3.31 -39.51 -8.63
CA MET A 528 3.96 -38.32 -8.09
C MET A 528 4.71 -37.48 -9.15
N THR A 529 4.16 -37.38 -10.35
CA THR A 529 4.73 -36.62 -11.48
C THR A 529 3.85 -35.44 -11.89
N ILE A 530 4.46 -34.45 -12.55
CA ILE A 530 3.78 -33.26 -13.06
C ILE A 530 4.01 -33.20 -14.58
N PRO A 531 3.30 -34.02 -15.38
CA PRO A 531 3.43 -33.98 -16.83
C PRO A 531 2.79 -32.73 -17.42
N PHE A 532 3.23 -32.36 -18.62
CA PHE A 532 2.49 -31.43 -19.46
C PHE A 532 1.13 -32.04 -19.85
N SER A 533 0.09 -31.21 -19.80
CA SER A 533 -1.26 -31.52 -20.28
C SER A 533 -1.34 -31.42 -21.81
N GLU A 534 -2.50 -31.75 -22.38
CA GLU A 534 -2.79 -31.55 -23.81
C GLU A 534 -2.61 -30.08 -24.25
N GLU A 535 -2.85 -29.13 -23.34
CA GLU A 535 -2.75 -27.69 -23.62
C GLU A 535 -1.33 -27.23 -23.96
N VAL A 536 -0.29 -28.00 -23.61
CA VAL A 536 1.08 -27.62 -23.99
C VAL A 536 1.25 -27.48 -25.50
N SER A 537 0.48 -28.25 -26.29
CA SER A 537 0.51 -28.18 -27.76
C SER A 537 0.02 -26.82 -28.28
N ASN A 538 -0.82 -26.14 -27.51
CA ASN A 538 -1.37 -24.83 -27.83
C ASN A 538 -0.49 -23.69 -27.30
N ASN A 539 0.57 -23.98 -26.53
CA ASN A 539 1.53 -23.00 -26.06
C ASN A 539 2.69 -22.91 -27.07
N SER A 540 2.76 -21.81 -27.83
CA SER A 540 3.70 -21.74 -28.97
C SER A 540 5.16 -21.94 -28.57
N PHE A 541 5.60 -21.42 -27.41
CA PHE A 541 6.98 -21.60 -26.96
C PHE A 541 7.34 -23.07 -26.76
N TRP A 542 6.52 -23.82 -26.02
CA TRP A 542 6.79 -25.22 -25.73
C TRP A 542 6.64 -26.10 -26.97
N ALA A 543 5.61 -25.84 -27.78
CA ALA A 543 5.39 -26.54 -29.04
C ALA A 543 6.55 -26.32 -30.03
N ASP A 544 7.02 -25.08 -30.19
CA ASP A 544 8.16 -24.74 -31.08
C ASP A 544 9.48 -25.39 -30.62
N ASN A 545 9.63 -25.64 -29.31
CA ASN A 545 10.76 -26.37 -28.73
C ASN A 545 10.53 -27.89 -28.66
N GLY A 546 9.46 -28.39 -29.29
CA GLY A 546 9.21 -29.81 -29.48
C GLY A 546 8.72 -30.55 -28.24
N VAL A 547 8.18 -29.84 -27.23
CA VAL A 547 7.50 -30.46 -26.08
C VAL A 547 6.16 -31.03 -26.51
N LEU A 548 5.81 -32.19 -25.97
CA LEU A 548 4.59 -32.92 -26.27
C LEU A 548 3.76 -33.13 -24.99
N PRO A 549 2.43 -33.30 -25.13
CA PRO A 549 1.60 -33.76 -24.02
C PRO A 549 2.15 -35.04 -23.39
N GLY A 550 2.15 -35.09 -22.06
CA GLY A 550 2.67 -36.22 -21.29
C GLY A 550 4.17 -36.19 -20.98
N ASP A 551 4.95 -35.29 -21.60
CA ASP A 551 6.34 -35.07 -21.19
C ASP A 551 6.42 -34.61 -19.72
N VAL A 552 7.37 -35.15 -18.96
CA VAL A 552 7.54 -34.80 -17.54
C VAL A 552 8.78 -33.94 -17.36
N ILE A 553 8.64 -32.72 -16.84
CA ILE A 553 9.81 -31.92 -16.49
C ILE A 553 10.55 -32.58 -15.31
N LYS A 554 11.83 -32.88 -15.51
CA LYS A 554 12.75 -33.40 -14.49
C LYS A 554 13.43 -32.26 -13.75
N THR A 555 14.03 -31.33 -14.48
CA THR A 555 14.70 -30.18 -13.89
C THR A 555 14.45 -28.89 -14.67
N VAL A 556 14.44 -27.78 -13.95
CA VAL A 556 14.37 -26.42 -14.48
C VAL A 556 15.55 -25.64 -13.91
N ASN A 557 16.46 -25.20 -14.77
CA ASN A 557 17.69 -24.51 -14.38
C ASN A 557 18.48 -25.25 -13.29
N GLY A 558 18.50 -26.58 -13.37
CA GLY A 558 19.17 -27.48 -12.42
C GLY A 558 18.40 -27.75 -11.12
N LYS A 559 17.22 -27.15 -10.89
CA LYS A 559 16.33 -27.47 -9.77
C LYS A 559 15.37 -28.58 -10.18
N GLU A 560 15.24 -29.63 -9.37
CA GLU A 560 14.32 -30.73 -9.62
C GLU A 560 12.86 -30.25 -9.54
N LEU A 561 12.01 -30.68 -10.48
CA LEU A 561 10.56 -30.50 -10.39
C LEU A 561 9.89 -31.82 -9.96
N ASN A 562 9.37 -31.83 -8.73
CA ASN A 562 8.53 -32.88 -8.20
C ASN A 562 7.45 -32.26 -7.30
N MET A 563 6.54 -33.06 -6.75
CA MET A 563 5.43 -32.54 -5.91
C MET A 563 5.90 -31.70 -4.71
N GLY A 564 7.09 -31.99 -4.15
CA GLY A 564 7.64 -31.23 -3.02
C GLY A 564 8.31 -29.92 -3.41
N THR A 565 8.77 -29.79 -4.65
CA THR A 565 9.45 -28.58 -5.17
C THR A 565 8.61 -27.78 -6.15
N ALA A 566 7.43 -28.29 -6.52
CA ALA A 566 6.53 -27.73 -7.54
C ALA A 566 6.25 -26.26 -7.32
N GLN A 567 5.88 -25.89 -6.09
CA GLN A 567 5.55 -24.51 -5.76
C GLN A 567 6.71 -23.57 -6.10
N THR A 568 7.92 -23.87 -5.62
CA THR A 568 9.11 -23.04 -5.82
C THR A 568 9.52 -22.98 -7.30
N VAL A 569 9.51 -24.12 -7.99
CA VAL A 569 9.98 -24.19 -9.38
C VAL A 569 8.98 -23.53 -10.33
N ILE A 570 7.68 -23.83 -10.19
CA ILE A 570 6.63 -23.26 -11.04
C ILE A 570 6.50 -21.74 -10.79
N THR A 571 6.60 -21.28 -9.54
CA THR A 571 6.65 -19.83 -9.25
C THR A 571 7.85 -19.19 -9.94
N GLY A 572 9.02 -19.83 -9.92
CA GLY A 572 10.19 -19.35 -10.66
C GLY A 572 9.98 -19.30 -12.19
N MET A 573 9.23 -20.26 -12.76
CA MET A 573 8.86 -20.26 -14.18
C MET A 573 7.81 -19.20 -14.53
N TYR A 574 6.91 -18.89 -13.60
CA TYR A 574 5.91 -17.83 -13.76
C TYR A 574 6.58 -16.46 -13.92
N MET A 575 7.69 -16.23 -13.23
CA MET A 575 8.48 -14.99 -13.31
C MET A 575 9.41 -14.90 -14.54
N TRP A 576 9.37 -15.88 -15.45
CA TRP A 576 10.18 -15.81 -16.68
C TRP A 576 9.63 -14.77 -17.64
N GLN A 577 10.55 -14.03 -18.25
CA GLN A 577 10.25 -13.04 -19.27
C GLN A 577 10.82 -13.48 -20.62
N PRO A 578 10.31 -12.97 -21.76
CA PRO A 578 10.95 -13.17 -23.05
C PRO A 578 12.42 -12.72 -22.99
N GLY A 579 13.35 -13.59 -23.40
CA GLY A 579 14.78 -13.32 -23.33
C GLY A 579 15.52 -14.00 -22.18
N THR A 580 14.84 -14.67 -21.24
CA THR A 580 15.44 -15.46 -20.17
C THR A 580 16.17 -16.70 -20.73
N ASP A 581 17.42 -16.92 -20.34
CA ASP A 581 18.14 -18.16 -20.65
C ASP A 581 17.63 -19.29 -19.74
N ILE A 582 17.20 -20.40 -20.35
CA ILE A 582 16.65 -21.55 -19.63
C ILE A 582 17.39 -22.84 -19.98
N ASN A 583 17.40 -23.77 -19.02
CA ASN A 583 17.86 -25.14 -19.19
C ASN A 583 16.84 -26.08 -18.54
N VAL A 584 15.99 -26.69 -19.36
CA VAL A 584 14.91 -27.58 -18.90
C VAL A 584 15.21 -28.99 -19.38
N VAL A 585 15.19 -29.95 -18.47
CA VAL A 585 15.32 -31.38 -18.79
C VAL A 585 13.95 -32.00 -18.65
N ILE A 586 13.46 -32.65 -19.71
CA ILE A 586 12.20 -33.39 -19.71
C ILE A 586 12.48 -34.88 -19.90
N ASP A 587 11.61 -35.73 -19.38
CA ASP A 587 11.55 -37.16 -19.61
C ASP A 587 10.39 -37.48 -20.57
N ARG A 588 10.73 -38.06 -21.72
CA ARG A 588 9.78 -38.57 -22.70
C ARG A 588 9.93 -40.08 -22.78
N ALA A 589 9.00 -40.80 -22.16
CA ALA A 589 8.96 -42.26 -22.17
C ALA A 589 10.29 -42.94 -21.77
N GLY A 590 11.05 -42.34 -20.84
CA GLY A 590 12.33 -42.84 -20.34
C GLY A 590 13.56 -42.25 -21.05
N GLU A 591 13.38 -41.37 -22.04
CA GLU A 591 14.46 -40.65 -22.71
C GLU A 591 14.53 -39.20 -22.21
N GLU A 592 15.71 -38.78 -21.74
CA GLU A 592 15.95 -37.40 -21.33
C GLU A 592 16.19 -36.50 -22.54
N ILE A 593 15.41 -35.42 -22.64
CA ILE A 593 15.54 -34.38 -23.66
C ILE A 593 15.90 -33.07 -22.96
N VAL A 594 16.94 -32.40 -23.46
CA VAL A 594 17.42 -31.12 -22.91
C VAL A 594 16.96 -29.97 -23.81
N ILE A 595 16.18 -29.05 -23.24
CA ILE A 595 15.77 -27.80 -23.86
C ILE A 595 16.62 -26.69 -23.24
N LYS A 596 17.68 -26.31 -23.97
CA LYS A 596 18.56 -25.21 -23.59
C LYS A 596 18.47 -24.09 -24.61
N THR A 597 17.70 -23.07 -24.29
CA THR A 597 17.36 -21.98 -25.20
C THR A 597 17.10 -20.68 -24.46
N LYS A 598 16.85 -19.61 -25.21
CA LYS A 598 16.36 -18.35 -24.69
C LYS A 598 14.84 -18.30 -24.91
N THR A 599 14.08 -17.94 -23.88
CA THR A 599 12.63 -17.84 -23.97
C THR A 599 12.22 -16.81 -25.02
N THR A 600 11.17 -17.12 -25.79
CA THR A 600 10.50 -16.17 -26.69
C THR A 600 9.10 -15.89 -26.15
N GLN A 601 8.47 -14.80 -26.60
CA GLN A 601 7.07 -14.55 -26.26
C GLN A 601 6.21 -15.74 -26.72
N SER A 602 5.52 -16.38 -25.77
CA SER A 602 4.59 -17.47 -26.08
C SER A 602 3.21 -16.93 -26.40
N TYR A 603 2.46 -17.69 -27.20
CA TYR A 603 1.11 -17.38 -27.62
C TYR A 603 0.25 -18.63 -27.65
N THR A 604 -1.07 -18.43 -27.50
CA THR A 604 -2.10 -19.42 -27.81
C THR A 604 -3.21 -18.78 -28.67
N MET A 605 -4.15 -19.58 -29.17
CA MET A 605 -5.37 -19.05 -29.78
C MET A 605 -6.41 -18.82 -28.68
N GLY A 606 -6.98 -17.62 -28.64
CA GLY A 606 -7.94 -17.24 -27.61
C GLY A 606 -8.82 -16.08 -28.04
N THR A 607 -9.66 -15.63 -27.12
CA THR A 607 -10.49 -14.44 -27.34
C THR A 607 -9.66 -13.18 -27.08
N LYS A 608 -9.68 -12.24 -28.01
CA LYS A 608 -9.04 -10.93 -27.86
C LYS A 608 -10.01 -9.80 -28.17
N LEU A 609 -9.75 -8.63 -27.60
CA LEU A 609 -10.47 -7.41 -27.91
C LEU A 609 -9.73 -6.71 -29.04
N ALA A 610 -10.44 -6.45 -30.14
CA ALA A 610 -9.85 -5.98 -31.38
C ALA A 610 -10.61 -4.77 -31.95
N GLU A 611 -9.88 -3.92 -32.67
CA GLU A 611 -10.49 -2.80 -33.39
C GLU A 611 -11.37 -3.31 -34.53
N ASN A 612 -12.65 -2.94 -34.51
CA ASN A 612 -13.57 -3.32 -35.57
C ASN A 612 -13.16 -2.61 -36.88
N PRO A 613 -12.82 -3.35 -37.96
CA PRO A 613 -12.41 -2.76 -39.23
C PRO A 613 -13.52 -1.91 -39.87
N LYS A 614 -14.78 -2.15 -39.49
CA LYS A 614 -15.98 -1.41 -39.94
C LYS A 614 -16.39 -0.30 -38.96
N ALA A 615 -15.59 0.01 -37.95
CA ALA A 615 -15.89 1.09 -37.00
C ALA A 615 -16.12 2.42 -37.73
N THR A 616 -17.19 3.10 -37.34
CA THR A 616 -17.59 4.42 -37.84
C THR A 616 -16.54 5.48 -37.47
N ALA A 617 -16.60 6.64 -38.15
CA ALA A 617 -15.72 7.76 -37.83
C ALA A 617 -15.90 8.24 -36.38
N LEU A 618 -17.14 8.24 -35.87
CA LEU A 618 -17.45 8.59 -34.49
C LEU A 618 -16.81 7.59 -33.52
N GLN A 619 -17.01 6.29 -33.70
CA GLN A 619 -16.41 5.25 -32.85
C GLN A 619 -14.88 5.36 -32.79
N LYS A 620 -14.22 5.61 -33.93
CA LYS A 620 -12.77 5.81 -34.00
C LYS A 620 -12.33 7.08 -33.27
N ALA A 621 -13.11 8.16 -33.38
CA ALA A 621 -12.83 9.41 -32.66
C ALA A 621 -13.00 9.23 -31.15
N THR A 622 -14.09 8.59 -30.70
CA THR A 622 -14.34 8.28 -29.29
C THR A 622 -13.25 7.38 -28.73
N ARG A 623 -12.83 6.34 -29.46
CA ARG A 623 -11.70 5.48 -29.06
C ARG A 623 -10.40 6.26 -28.93
N LYS A 624 -10.11 7.15 -29.88
CA LYS A 624 -8.92 7.98 -29.80
C LYS A 624 -8.96 8.88 -28.57
N ALA A 625 -10.09 9.53 -28.28
CA ALA A 625 -10.25 10.37 -27.09
C ALA A 625 -10.17 9.56 -25.80
N TRP A 626 -10.72 8.34 -25.79
CA TRP A 626 -10.61 7.42 -24.67
C TRP A 626 -9.15 7.06 -24.37
N LEU A 627 -8.39 6.65 -25.38
CA LEU A 627 -7.02 6.16 -25.20
C LEU A 627 -5.93 7.24 -25.13
N LYS A 628 -6.20 8.49 -25.55
CA LYS A 628 -5.15 9.52 -25.75
C LYS A 628 -5.49 10.90 -25.20
N GLY A 629 -6.54 11.01 -24.39
CA GLY A 629 -6.95 12.29 -23.81
C GLY A 629 -7.85 13.11 -24.70
#